data_AF-A0A923ZLM1-F1
#
_entry.id   AF-A0A923ZLM1-F1
#
_cell.length_a   1.000
_cell.length_b   1.000
_cell.length_c   1.000
_cell.angle_alpha   90.00
_cell.angle_beta   90.00
_cell.angle_gamma   90.00
#
_symmetry.space_group_name_H-M   'P 1'
#
loop_
_entity.id
_entity.type
_entity.pdbx_description
1 polymer ?
#
loop_
_entity_poly.entity_id
_entity_poly.type
_entity_poly.pdbx_seq_one_letter_code
_entity_poly.pdbx_strand_id
1 'polypeptide(L)'
;MNRKFFNLNAFIRITRGGMLTGLVFTISAIGVTAQHVIPLYPGAIPNSITVPDKESGDVDEIRNVSQPTLTVFLPSKEKANRAAVIICPGGGYGSLVMDR
;
A
#
# COMPACT_ATOMS: atom_id res chain seq x y z
N MET A 1 -53.80 -9.17 16.39
CA MET A 1 -53.65 -9.00 14.93
C MET A 1 -52.33 -9.67 14.52
N ASN A 2 -52.33 -11.00 14.38
CA ASN A 2 -51.09 -11.78 14.23
C ASN A 2 -50.89 -12.29 12.81
N ARG A 3 -49.69 -12.02 12.31
CA ARG A 3 -49.27 -11.97 10.91
C ARG A 3 -48.94 -13.36 10.37
N LYS A 4 -49.08 -13.44 9.04
CA LYS A 4 -48.98 -14.61 8.17
C LYS A 4 -47.63 -15.34 8.28
N PHE A 5 -47.74 -16.66 8.23
CA PHE A 5 -46.72 -17.69 7.97
C PHE A 5 -45.52 -17.21 7.14
N PHE A 6 -44.31 -17.34 7.69
CA PHE A 6 -43.05 -17.26 6.95
C PHE A 6 -42.60 -18.69 6.61
N ASN A 7 -42.41 -18.99 5.32
CA ASN A 7 -42.22 -20.34 4.80
C ASN A 7 -40.73 -20.74 4.81
N LEU A 8 -40.40 -21.77 5.60
CA LEU A 8 -39.04 -22.30 5.80
C LEU A 8 -38.38 -22.83 4.52
N ASN A 9 -39.16 -23.22 3.51
CA ASN A 9 -38.66 -23.75 2.24
C ASN A 9 -38.06 -22.66 1.32
N ALA A 10 -38.35 -21.37 1.55
CA ALA A 10 -37.74 -20.27 0.81
C ALA A 10 -36.30 -19.98 1.27
N PHE A 11 -35.99 -20.23 2.54
CA PHE A 11 -34.67 -19.96 3.13
C PHE A 11 -33.62 -21.02 2.72
N ILE A 12 -34.05 -22.28 2.53
CA ILE A 12 -33.17 -23.39 2.14
C ILE A 12 -32.77 -23.32 0.65
N ARG A 13 -33.52 -22.62 -0.20
CA ARG A 13 -33.19 -22.47 -1.63
C ARG A 13 -32.05 -21.46 -1.88
N ILE A 14 -31.91 -20.46 -1.01
CA ILE A 14 -30.85 -19.44 -1.10
C ILE A 14 -29.48 -20.01 -0.68
N THR A 15 -29.46 -20.94 0.28
CA THR A 15 -28.22 -21.53 0.82
C THR A 15 -27.58 -22.58 -0.09
N ARG A 16 -28.30 -23.16 -1.06
CA ARG A 16 -27.74 -24.18 -1.98
C ARG A 16 -27.11 -23.61 -3.26
N GLY A 17 -27.40 -22.35 -3.62
CA GLY A 17 -26.84 -21.67 -4.79
C GLY A 17 -25.81 -20.57 -4.49
N GLY A 18 -25.75 -20.09 -3.23
CA GLY A 18 -24.90 -18.95 -2.83
C GLY A 18 -23.48 -19.31 -2.35
N MET A 19 -23.18 -20.60 -2.14
CA MET A 19 -21.90 -21.01 -1.57
C MET A 19 -20.76 -20.95 -2.60
N LEU A 20 -21.07 -21.16 -3.89
CA LEU A 20 -20.10 -21.09 -4.98
C LEU A 20 -19.79 -19.63 -5.38
N THR A 21 -20.79 -18.75 -5.37
CA THR A 21 -20.63 -17.32 -5.67
C THR A 21 -19.88 -16.57 -4.57
N GLY A 22 -20.07 -16.96 -3.29
CA GLY A 22 -19.29 -16.42 -2.17
C GLY A 22 -17.80 -16.82 -2.21
N LEU A 23 -17.51 -18.02 -2.72
CA LEU A 23 -16.13 -18.51 -2.88
C LEU A 23 -15.38 -17.79 -4.01
N VAL A 24 -16.07 -17.44 -5.11
CA VAL A 24 -15.47 -16.67 -6.21
C VAL A 24 -15.19 -15.21 -5.80
N PHE A 25 -16.03 -14.61 -4.96
CA PHE A 25 -15.82 -13.25 -4.46
C PHE A 25 -14.66 -13.13 -3.47
N THR A 26 -14.34 -14.21 -2.74
CA THR A 26 -13.23 -14.24 -1.77
C THR A 26 -11.87 -14.46 -2.42
N ILE A 27 -11.79 -15.07 -3.61
CA ILE A 27 -10.53 -15.29 -4.35
C ILE A 27 -10.02 -14.01 -5.04
N SER A 28 -10.91 -13.07 -5.41
CA SER A 28 -10.52 -11.80 -6.05
C SER A 28 -9.80 -10.79 -5.14
N ALA A 29 -9.67 -11.08 -3.84
CA ALA A 29 -9.01 -10.18 -2.87
C ALA A 29 -7.49 -10.36 -2.77
N ILE A 30 -6.90 -11.31 -3.51
CA ILE A 30 -5.49 -11.66 -3.34
C ILE A 30 -4.62 -10.75 -4.24
N GLY A 31 -4.05 -9.70 -3.64
CA GLY A 31 -2.82 -9.07 -4.13
C GLY A 31 -2.92 -7.59 -4.51
N VAL A 32 -3.34 -6.72 -3.59
CA VAL A 32 -2.99 -5.29 -3.69
C VAL A 32 -1.57 -5.13 -3.14
N THR A 33 -0.58 -5.02 -4.02
CA THR A 33 0.74 -4.51 -3.62
C THR A 33 0.65 -2.99 -3.60
N ALA A 34 0.71 -2.40 -2.41
CA ALA A 34 1.02 -0.98 -2.27
C ALA A 34 2.46 -0.71 -2.78
N GLN A 35 2.88 0.53 -2.78
CA GLN A 35 4.11 1.03 -3.40
C GLN A 35 5.38 0.15 -3.19
N HIS A 36 6.20 0.00 -4.24
CA HIS A 36 7.48 -0.70 -4.15
C HIS A 36 8.55 0.22 -3.55
N VAL A 37 9.04 -0.12 -2.36
CA VAL A 37 10.08 0.62 -1.63
C VAL A 37 11.35 -0.22 -1.61
N ILE A 38 12.47 0.38 -2.02
CA ILE A 38 13.79 -0.27 -2.04
C ILE A 38 14.79 0.53 -1.18
N PRO A 39 15.68 -0.12 -0.42
CA PRO A 39 16.77 0.57 0.25
C PRO A 39 17.65 1.31 -0.76
N LEU A 40 18.07 2.54 -0.44
CA LEU A 40 18.99 3.31 -1.28
C LEU A 40 20.38 2.64 -1.33
N TYR A 41 20.78 2.00 -0.23
CA TYR A 41 22.03 1.26 -0.11
C TYR A 41 21.75 -0.22 0.19
N PRO A 42 22.46 -1.17 -0.45
CA PRO A 42 22.30 -2.60 -0.19
C PRO A 42 22.93 -3.07 1.13
N GLY A 43 23.67 -2.20 1.82
CA GLY A 43 24.40 -2.52 3.04
C GLY A 43 24.66 -1.27 3.88
N ALA A 44 25.84 -1.18 4.49
CA ALA A 44 26.20 -0.03 5.30
C ALA A 44 26.17 1.28 4.49
N ILE A 45 25.56 2.31 5.08
CA ILE A 45 25.48 3.65 4.50
C ILE A 45 26.87 4.30 4.58
N PRO A 46 27.45 4.77 3.46
CA PRO A 46 28.77 5.39 3.49
C PRO A 46 28.82 6.60 4.43
N ASN A 47 29.82 6.65 5.31
CA ASN A 47 30.03 7.72 6.30
C ASN A 47 28.88 7.95 7.28
N SER A 48 27.95 6.99 7.45
CA SER A 48 26.89 7.14 8.45
C SER A 48 27.45 7.03 9.86
N ILE A 49 26.99 7.92 10.74
CA ILE A 49 27.14 7.75 12.18
C ILE A 49 26.01 6.86 12.72
N THR A 50 26.30 6.02 13.70
CA THR A 50 25.27 5.19 14.34
C THR A 50 24.32 6.08 15.16
N VAL A 51 23.07 6.17 14.73
CA VAL A 51 22.00 6.86 15.43
C VAL A 51 20.84 5.90 15.69
N PRO A 52 20.08 6.05 16.78
CA PRO A 52 18.84 5.31 16.96
C PRO A 52 17.87 5.62 15.83
N ASP A 53 17.17 4.61 15.34
CA ASP A 53 16.12 4.82 14.36
C ASP A 53 14.92 5.52 15.02
N LYS A 54 14.71 6.78 14.65
CA LYS A 54 13.68 7.68 15.21
C LYS A 54 12.99 8.45 14.08
N GLU A 55 12.86 7.82 12.92
CA GLU A 55 12.11 8.39 11.82
C GLU A 55 10.68 8.74 12.26
N SER A 56 10.22 9.93 11.86
CA SER A 56 8.93 10.46 12.30
C SER A 56 8.36 11.40 11.24
N GLY A 57 7.05 11.41 11.07
CA GLY A 57 6.38 12.27 10.11
C GLY A 57 5.21 11.57 9.43
N ASP A 58 4.74 12.17 8.35
CA ASP A 58 3.71 11.63 7.48
C ASP A 58 4.19 11.58 6.03
N VAL A 59 3.26 11.44 5.08
CA VAL A 59 3.57 11.33 3.66
C VAL A 59 4.08 12.65 3.09
N ASP A 60 3.75 13.79 3.70
CA ASP A 60 4.07 15.11 3.17
C ASP A 60 5.44 15.57 3.68
N GLU A 61 5.79 15.20 4.92
CA GLU A 61 7.07 15.54 5.52
C GLU A 61 7.60 14.46 6.49
N ILE A 62 8.79 13.93 6.19
CA ILE A 62 9.49 12.94 7.03
C ILE A 62 10.75 13.56 7.65
N ARG A 63 11.03 13.26 8.92
CA ARG A 63 12.19 13.73 9.69
C ARG A 63 12.99 12.56 10.24
N ASN A 64 14.27 12.81 10.54
CA ASN A 64 15.19 11.87 11.19
C ASN A 64 15.37 10.52 10.45
N VAL A 65 15.39 10.54 9.12
CA VAL A 65 15.59 9.35 8.30
C VAL A 65 16.97 8.76 8.58
N SER A 66 17.00 7.53 9.10
CA SER A 66 18.23 6.80 9.42
C SER A 66 18.54 5.70 8.40
N GLN A 67 17.51 5.20 7.70
CA GLN A 67 17.59 4.16 6.67
C GLN A 67 16.98 4.69 5.37
N PRO A 68 17.76 5.32 4.48
CA PRO A 68 17.22 5.96 3.29
C PRO A 68 16.70 4.93 2.27
N THR A 69 15.55 5.23 1.67
CA THR A 69 14.88 4.39 0.67
C THR A 69 14.53 5.16 -0.59
N LEU A 70 14.33 4.43 -1.70
CA LEU A 70 13.70 4.92 -2.92
C LEU A 70 12.30 4.32 -3.04
N THR A 71 11.35 5.17 -3.40
CA THR A 71 9.93 4.82 -3.54
C THR A 71 9.55 4.86 -5.01
N VAL A 72 9.16 3.72 -5.60
CA VAL A 72 9.07 3.55 -7.07
C VAL A 72 7.66 3.78 -7.60
N PHE A 73 7.43 4.91 -8.28
CA PHE A 73 6.18 5.23 -8.96
C PHE A 73 6.24 4.81 -10.43
N LEU A 74 5.54 3.73 -10.78
CA LEU A 74 5.49 3.24 -12.15
C LEU A 74 4.39 3.95 -12.96
N PRO A 75 4.67 4.39 -14.20
CA PRO A 75 3.63 4.90 -15.09
C PRO A 75 2.69 3.76 -15.52
N SER A 76 1.53 4.11 -16.09
CA SER A 76 0.69 3.13 -16.76
C SER A 76 1.47 2.45 -17.90
N LYS A 77 1.18 1.18 -18.17
CA LYS A 77 1.88 0.38 -19.21
C LYS A 77 1.88 1.06 -20.57
N GLU A 78 0.81 1.77 -20.91
CA GLU A 78 0.64 2.52 -22.16
C GLU A 78 1.56 3.74 -22.27
N LYS A 79 1.95 4.33 -21.13
CA LYS A 79 2.81 5.53 -21.07
C LYS A 79 4.28 5.18 -20.77
N ALA A 80 4.59 3.90 -20.53
CA ALA A 80 5.93 3.45 -20.20
C ALA A 80 6.87 3.60 -21.42
N ASN A 81 7.72 4.63 -21.39
CA ASN A 81 8.63 4.98 -22.50
C ASN A 81 10.12 4.73 -22.18
N ARG A 82 10.42 3.96 -21.13
CA ARG A 82 11.78 3.66 -20.63
C ARG A 82 12.56 4.85 -20.06
N ALA A 83 11.97 6.03 -19.94
CA ALA A 83 12.57 7.13 -19.18
C ALA A 83 12.26 6.99 -17.68
N ALA A 84 13.17 7.46 -16.84
CA ALA A 84 13.00 7.50 -15.38
C ALA A 84 13.40 8.88 -14.84
N VAL A 85 12.75 9.30 -13.76
CA VAL A 85 13.03 10.54 -13.04
C VAL A 85 13.34 10.18 -11.58
N ILE A 86 14.42 10.73 -11.05
CA ILE A 86 14.77 10.61 -9.63
C ILE A 86 14.42 11.94 -8.97
N ILE A 87 13.58 11.89 -7.94
CA ILE A 87 13.18 13.05 -7.15
C ILE A 87 13.90 12.95 -5.81
N CYS A 88 14.69 13.97 -5.50
CA CYS A 88 15.32 14.13 -4.18
C CYS A 88 14.55 15.23 -3.44
N PRO A 89 13.69 14.87 -2.46
CA PRO A 89 12.94 15.86 -1.68
C PRO A 89 13.86 16.88 -1.01
N GLY A 90 13.39 18.13 -0.91
CA GLY A 90 14.08 19.20 -0.18
C GLY A 90 13.86 19.10 1.34
N GLY A 91 14.17 20.18 2.05
CA GLY A 91 13.98 20.27 3.52
C GLY A 91 15.24 20.61 4.32
N GLY A 92 16.31 21.03 3.64
CA GLY A 92 17.46 21.69 4.27
C GLY A 92 18.18 20.83 5.32
N TYR A 93 18.19 19.51 5.15
CA TYR A 93 18.72 18.50 6.09
C TYR A 93 17.94 18.31 7.39
N GLY A 94 16.87 19.09 7.62
CA GLY A 94 15.98 18.90 8.78
C GLY A 94 14.83 17.93 8.52
N SER A 95 14.39 17.84 7.27
CA SER A 95 13.30 16.95 6.83
C SER A 95 13.43 16.61 5.34
N LEU A 96 12.63 15.65 4.89
CA LEU A 96 12.31 15.36 3.50
C LEU A 96 10.89 15.87 3.24
N VAL A 97 10.77 16.99 2.54
CA VAL A 97 9.48 17.60 2.18
C VAL A 97 9.05 17.07 0.82
N MET A 98 8.08 16.16 0.83
CA MET A 98 7.56 15.48 -0.35
C MET A 98 6.36 16.20 -0.95
N ASP A 99 5.50 16.78 -0.10
CA ASP A 99 4.34 17.58 -0.51
C ASP A 99 4.21 18.86 0.35
N ARG A 100 3.49 19.87 -0.15
CA ARG A 100 3.23 21.15 0.53
C ARG A 100 1.89 21.77 0.17
#